data_AF-A0A843EI71-F1
#
_entry.id   AF-A0A843EI71-F1
#
_cell.length_a   1.000
_cell.length_b   1.000
_cell.length_c   1.000
_cell.angle_alpha   90.00
_cell.angle_beta   90.00
_cell.angle_gamma   90.00
#
_symmetry.space_group_name_H-M   'P 1'
#
loop_
_entity.id
_entity.type
_entity.pdbx_description
1 polymer ?
#
loop_
_entity_poly.entity_id
_entity_poly.type
_entity_poly.pdbx_seq_one_letter_code
_entity_poly.pdbx_strand_id
1 'polypeptide(L)'
;MVVCLPDTQDDEPRIPIHLSRVGVTGVKKLLTLKRKEKRPIILLPTFDAFVDLPSTQKGTHMSRTPEAISEVVDEVAKGASGGVESLCADIVNRMLEKHEYAKRVEVNMISDYMFMKESPVTDNRSQEMAKLIANAVGIREDDGTITIRKAIGAEVIGMTVCPCAQESVREVDKSNLLKFLDEETCVKLLDTVTFASHNQRGVGTILIEVPEKEYIDGEKLIEIIESSMSSP
;
A
#
# COMPACT_ATOMS: atom_id res chain seq x y z
N MET A 1 -20.56 -36.33 -27.32
CA MET A 1 -21.47 -35.85 -26.25
C MET A 1 -20.63 -35.03 -25.30
N VAL A 2 -20.91 -33.74 -25.17
CA VAL A 2 -20.24 -32.88 -24.18
C VAL A 2 -20.81 -33.26 -22.83
N VAL A 3 -19.97 -33.73 -21.92
CA VAL A 3 -20.36 -34.05 -20.54
C VAL A 3 -20.56 -32.73 -19.81
N CYS A 4 -21.81 -32.34 -19.59
CA CYS A 4 -22.15 -31.25 -18.66
C CYS A 4 -21.88 -31.76 -17.24
N LEU A 5 -20.79 -31.30 -16.64
CA LEU A 5 -20.52 -31.50 -15.23
C LEU A 5 -21.50 -30.63 -14.42
N PRO A 6 -22.08 -31.15 -13.32
CA PRO A 6 -22.99 -30.37 -12.48
C PRO A 6 -22.24 -29.20 -11.84
N ASP A 7 -22.80 -28.00 -11.95
CA ASP A 7 -22.31 -26.82 -11.23
C ASP A 7 -22.79 -26.88 -9.78
N THR A 8 -21.98 -27.53 -8.94
CA THR A 8 -22.32 -27.75 -7.52
C THR A 8 -22.03 -26.55 -6.62
N GLN A 9 -21.59 -25.41 -7.18
CA GLN A 9 -21.23 -24.24 -6.38
C GLN A 9 -22.46 -23.52 -5.83
N ASP A 10 -23.54 -23.52 -6.60
CA ASP A 10 -24.82 -22.90 -6.23
C ASP A 10 -25.72 -23.81 -5.38
N ASP A 11 -25.27 -25.04 -5.08
CA ASP A 11 -25.99 -25.97 -4.19
C ASP A 11 -25.95 -25.49 -2.73
N GLU A 12 -26.92 -25.91 -1.92
CA GLU A 12 -26.88 -25.72 -0.48
C GLU A 12 -25.84 -26.65 0.19
N PRO A 13 -25.00 -26.12 1.11
CA PRO A 13 -24.04 -26.94 1.84
C PRO A 13 -24.74 -27.79 2.90
N ARG A 14 -24.22 -29.01 3.12
CA ARG A 14 -24.72 -29.93 4.17
C ARG A 14 -24.64 -29.32 5.57
N ILE A 15 -23.70 -28.40 5.78
CA ILE A 15 -23.50 -27.66 7.03
C ILE A 15 -23.52 -26.16 6.66
N PRO A 16 -24.62 -25.44 6.92
CA PRO A 16 -24.80 -24.06 6.48
C PRO A 16 -24.05 -23.11 7.41
N ILE A 17 -22.75 -22.91 7.16
CA ILE A 17 -21.90 -21.95 7.85
C ILE A 17 -21.57 -20.81 6.89
N HIS A 18 -21.75 -19.59 7.36
CA HIS A 18 -21.32 -18.39 6.64
C HIS A 18 -19.78 -18.28 6.68
N LEU A 19 -19.14 -18.08 5.54
CA LEU A 19 -17.71 -17.84 5.45
C LEU A 19 -17.46 -16.35 5.22
N SER A 20 -16.78 -15.71 6.17
CA SER A 20 -16.52 -14.27 6.11
C SER A 20 -15.54 -13.88 4.99
N ARG A 21 -14.69 -14.80 4.52
CA ARG A 21 -13.66 -14.51 3.51
C ARG A 21 -13.29 -15.76 2.71
N VAL A 22 -13.57 -15.74 1.41
CA VAL A 22 -13.17 -16.77 0.43
C VAL A 22 -12.75 -16.07 -0.86
N GLY A 23 -11.66 -16.50 -1.49
CA GLY A 23 -11.20 -15.90 -2.74
C GLY A 23 -9.82 -16.36 -3.16
N VAL A 24 -9.09 -15.47 -3.83
CA VAL A 24 -7.78 -15.76 -4.45
C VAL A 24 -6.71 -14.83 -3.90
N THR A 25 -5.49 -15.35 -3.78
CA THR A 25 -4.31 -14.60 -3.34
C THR A 25 -3.18 -14.70 -4.35
N GLY A 26 -2.29 -13.72 -4.35
CA GLY A 26 -1.07 -13.74 -5.15
C GLY A 26 -1.30 -13.54 -6.66
N VAL A 27 -2.43 -12.95 -7.06
CA VAL A 27 -2.74 -12.72 -8.48
C VAL A 27 -1.87 -11.58 -9.00
N LYS A 28 -0.82 -11.91 -9.74
CA LYS A 28 0.07 -10.93 -10.37
C LYS A 28 -0.50 -10.45 -11.70
N LYS A 29 -0.52 -9.14 -11.91
CA LYS A 29 -0.92 -8.52 -13.19
C LYS A 29 0.10 -7.48 -13.64
N LEU A 30 0.12 -7.23 -14.94
CA LEU A 30 0.84 -6.10 -15.52
C LEU A 30 -0.11 -4.92 -15.59
N LEU A 31 0.23 -3.82 -14.92
CA LEU A 31 -0.56 -2.60 -14.93
C LEU A 31 0.26 -1.48 -15.60
N THR A 32 -0.30 -0.88 -16.65
CA THR A 32 0.33 0.25 -17.36
C THR A 32 -0.47 1.52 -17.10
N LEU A 33 0.10 2.47 -16.37
CA LEU A 33 -0.53 3.75 -16.09
C LEU A 33 -0.04 4.80 -17.08
N LYS A 34 -0.95 5.32 -17.89
CA LYS A 34 -0.66 6.41 -18.83
C LYS A 34 -0.54 7.73 -18.07
N ARG A 35 0.55 8.47 -18.31
CA ARG A 35 0.74 9.83 -17.81
C ARG A 35 0.67 10.82 -18.98
N LYS A 36 0.05 11.98 -18.77
CA LYS A 36 0.08 13.08 -19.75
C LYS A 36 1.52 13.56 -19.89
N GLU A 37 2.04 13.55 -21.12
CA GLU A 37 3.36 14.09 -21.49
C GLU A 37 4.57 13.49 -20.75
N LYS A 38 4.41 12.33 -20.10
CA LYS A 38 5.49 11.60 -19.43
C LYS A 38 5.50 10.13 -19.86
N ARG A 39 6.62 9.45 -19.62
CA ARG A 39 6.72 7.99 -19.80
C ARG A 39 5.63 7.29 -18.96
N PRO A 40 4.94 6.27 -19.51
CA PRO A 40 3.99 5.49 -18.73
C PRO A 40 4.70 4.76 -17.58
N ILE A 41 4.01 4.62 -16.45
CA ILE A 41 4.49 3.81 -15.33
C ILE A 41 4.04 2.38 -15.56
N ILE A 42 4.97 1.44 -15.44
CA ILE A 42 4.70 0.01 -15.52
C ILE A 42 4.82 -0.56 -14.12
N LEU A 43 3.73 -1.14 -13.63
CA LEU A 43 3.66 -1.77 -12.32
C LEU A 43 3.40 -3.27 -12.48
N LEU A 44 3.91 -4.05 -11.53
CA LEU A 44 3.63 -5.48 -11.38
C LEU A 44 2.87 -5.71 -10.06
N PRO A 45 1.64 -5.19 -9.92
CA PRO A 45 0.85 -5.38 -8.71
C PRO A 45 0.53 -6.85 -8.45
N THR A 46 0.53 -7.20 -7.18
CA THR A 46 0.00 -8.45 -6.66
C THR A 46 -1.33 -8.14 -5.97
N PHE A 47 -2.38 -8.85 -6.39
CA PHE A 47 -3.73 -8.69 -5.86
C PHE A 47 -4.13 -9.88 -4.99
N ASP A 48 -4.79 -9.56 -3.87
CA ASP A 48 -5.53 -10.51 -3.06
C ASP A 48 -6.99 -10.04 -3.00
N ALA A 49 -7.92 -10.89 -3.40
CA ALA A 49 -9.33 -10.51 -3.55
C ALA A 49 -10.25 -11.56 -2.92
N PHE A 50 -11.22 -11.09 -2.16
CA PHE A 50 -12.07 -11.95 -1.34
C PHE A 50 -13.52 -11.47 -1.36
N VAL A 51 -14.42 -12.44 -1.22
CA VAL A 51 -15.85 -12.24 -1.03
C VAL A 51 -16.29 -13.01 0.20
N ASP A 52 -17.38 -12.57 0.83
CA ASP A 52 -18.09 -13.41 1.78
C ASP A 52 -18.94 -14.46 1.04
N LEU A 53 -19.20 -15.58 1.71
CA LEU A 53 -20.04 -16.65 1.19
C LEU A 53 -21.20 -16.89 2.16
N PRO A 54 -22.46 -16.72 1.72
CA PRO A 54 -23.61 -16.99 2.57
C PRO A 54 -23.71 -18.48 2.90
N SER A 55 -24.34 -18.80 4.02
CA SER A 55 -24.55 -20.19 4.46
C SER A 55 -25.43 -21.03 3.53
N THR A 56 -26.11 -20.39 2.57
CA THR A 56 -26.98 -21.00 1.56
C THR A 56 -26.21 -21.47 0.33
N GLN A 57 -24.92 -21.12 0.19
CA GLN A 57 -24.13 -21.44 -0.99
C GLN A 57 -22.89 -22.27 -0.62
N LYS A 58 -22.65 -23.32 -1.40
CA LYS A 58 -21.60 -24.31 -1.11
C LYS A 58 -20.22 -23.89 -1.63
N GLY A 59 -20.15 -23.07 -2.67
CA GLY A 59 -18.88 -22.62 -3.23
C GLY A 59 -18.97 -21.22 -3.83
N THR A 60 -17.82 -20.54 -3.88
CA THR A 60 -17.69 -19.32 -4.66
C THR A 60 -17.25 -19.63 -6.09
N HIS A 61 -17.69 -18.81 -7.03
CA HIS A 61 -17.26 -18.85 -8.42
C HIS A 61 -15.83 -18.32 -8.56
N MET A 62 -14.84 -19.19 -8.26
CA MET A 62 -13.42 -18.84 -8.15
C MET A 62 -12.80 -18.22 -9.41
N SER A 63 -13.35 -18.49 -10.60
CA SER A 63 -12.87 -17.90 -11.86
C SER A 63 -13.33 -16.45 -12.05
N ARG A 64 -14.47 -16.05 -11.46
CA ARG A 64 -15.03 -14.69 -11.63
C ARG A 64 -14.15 -13.62 -10.99
N THR A 65 -13.49 -13.95 -9.89
CA THR A 65 -12.60 -13.03 -9.17
C THR A 65 -11.38 -12.60 -10.01
N PRO A 66 -10.51 -13.51 -10.50
CA PRO A 66 -9.39 -13.12 -11.35
C PRO A 66 -9.83 -12.52 -12.70
N GLU A 67 -11.02 -12.90 -13.20
CA GLU A 67 -11.61 -12.28 -14.39
C GLU A 67 -11.96 -10.80 -14.14
N ALA A 68 -12.65 -10.49 -13.03
CA ALA A 68 -12.96 -9.11 -12.63
C ALA A 68 -11.70 -8.25 -12.48
N ILE A 69 -10.65 -8.78 -11.84
CA ILE A 69 -9.35 -8.10 -11.73
C ILE A 69 -8.78 -7.81 -13.13
N SER A 70 -8.85 -8.78 -14.04
CA SER A 70 -8.27 -8.64 -15.39
C SER A 70 -8.98 -7.57 -16.21
N GLU A 71 -10.32 -7.56 -16.18
CA GLU A 71 -11.12 -6.57 -16.92
C GLU A 71 -10.81 -5.15 -16.48
N VAL A 72 -10.79 -4.90 -15.16
CA VAL A 72 -10.53 -3.56 -14.62
C VAL A 72 -9.09 -3.12 -14.90
N VAL A 73 -8.11 -4.02 -14.78
CA VAL A 73 -6.72 -3.72 -15.14
C VAL A 73 -6.60 -3.35 -16.63
N ASP A 74 -7.30 -4.07 -17.52
CA ASP A 74 -7.30 -3.79 -18.95
C ASP A 74 -8.00 -2.47 -19.29
N GLU A 75 -9.06 -2.10 -18.58
CA GLU A 75 -9.76 -0.82 -18.70
C GLU A 75 -8.84 0.36 -18.32
N VAL A 76 -8.15 0.25 -17.18
CA VAL A 76 -7.17 1.27 -16.75
C VAL A 76 -6.01 1.37 -17.72
N ALA A 77 -5.48 0.25 -18.23
CA ALA A 77 -4.43 0.25 -19.24
C ALA A 77 -4.85 0.94 -20.56
N LYS A 78 -6.13 0.87 -20.92
CA LYS A 78 -6.68 1.55 -22.12
C LYS A 78 -6.83 3.06 -21.93
N GLY A 79 -6.82 3.55 -20.68
CA GLY A 79 -6.88 4.97 -20.35
C GLY A 79 -8.17 5.37 -19.63
N ALA A 80 -8.87 4.41 -19.01
CA ALA A 80 -9.92 4.73 -18.04
C ALA A 80 -9.33 5.60 -16.91
N SER A 81 -10.13 6.56 -16.44
CA SER A 81 -9.73 7.55 -15.45
C SER A 81 -9.69 6.91 -14.06
N GLY A 82 -8.51 6.48 -13.63
CA GLY A 82 -8.27 5.99 -12.28
C GLY A 82 -6.82 5.57 -12.15
N GLY A 83 -6.07 6.22 -11.26
CA GLY A 83 -4.73 5.75 -10.91
C GLY A 83 -4.79 4.48 -10.04
N VAL A 84 -3.66 4.13 -9.44
CA VAL A 84 -3.55 3.04 -8.46
C VAL A 84 -4.57 3.22 -7.32
N GLU A 85 -4.88 4.46 -6.99
CA GLU A 85 -5.72 4.91 -5.88
C GLU A 85 -7.19 4.49 -6.02
N SER A 86 -7.69 4.36 -7.25
CA SER A 86 -9.10 3.99 -7.48
C SER A 86 -9.25 2.58 -8.05
N LEU A 87 -8.15 1.97 -8.51
CA LEU A 87 -8.17 0.63 -9.10
C LEU A 87 -8.80 -0.42 -8.18
N CYS A 88 -8.46 -0.44 -6.88
CA CYS A 88 -9.04 -1.40 -5.96
C CYS A 88 -10.56 -1.19 -5.78
N ALA A 89 -11.03 0.06 -5.77
CA ALA A 89 -12.45 0.37 -5.67
C ALA A 89 -13.21 -0.09 -6.94
N ASP A 90 -12.62 0.12 -8.12
CA ASP A 90 -13.19 -0.34 -9.40
C ASP A 90 -13.28 -1.87 -9.46
N ILE A 91 -12.25 -2.59 -8.97
CA ILE A 91 -12.27 -4.06 -8.85
C ILE A 91 -13.37 -4.51 -7.87
N VAL A 92 -13.51 -3.84 -6.72
CA VAL A 92 -14.58 -4.14 -5.75
C VAL A 92 -15.96 -3.97 -6.37
N ASN A 93 -16.20 -2.87 -7.11
CA ASN A 93 -17.44 -2.63 -7.84
C ASN A 93 -17.73 -3.78 -8.81
N ARG A 94 -16.76 -4.13 -9.68
CA ARG A 94 -16.91 -5.23 -10.65
C ARG A 94 -17.14 -6.58 -9.98
N MET A 95 -16.49 -6.83 -8.85
CA MET A 95 -16.68 -8.07 -8.09
C MET A 95 -18.06 -8.14 -7.44
N LEU A 96 -18.58 -7.04 -6.88
CA LEU A 96 -19.94 -6.99 -6.36
C LEU A 96 -20.98 -7.25 -7.46
N GLU A 97 -20.76 -6.77 -8.67
CA GLU A 97 -21.61 -7.06 -9.84
C GLU A 97 -21.58 -8.55 -10.22
N LYS A 98 -20.38 -9.17 -10.27
CA LYS A 98 -20.25 -10.59 -10.65
C LYS A 98 -20.65 -11.58 -9.55
N HIS A 99 -20.62 -11.14 -8.29
CA HIS A 99 -20.97 -11.92 -7.10
C HIS A 99 -22.21 -11.31 -6.42
N GLU A 100 -23.38 -11.48 -7.03
CA GLU A 100 -24.67 -10.95 -6.55
C GLU A 100 -25.06 -11.45 -5.14
N TYR A 101 -24.54 -12.60 -4.72
CA TYR A 101 -24.77 -13.16 -3.39
C TYR A 101 -23.88 -12.55 -2.29
N ALA A 102 -22.76 -11.92 -2.67
CA ALA A 102 -21.79 -11.40 -1.72
C ALA A 102 -22.29 -10.10 -1.10
N LYS A 103 -22.25 -10.01 0.24
CA LYS A 103 -22.51 -8.77 0.98
C LYS A 103 -21.24 -7.96 1.19
N ARG A 104 -20.07 -8.60 1.20
CA ARG A 104 -18.79 -7.95 1.48
C ARG A 104 -17.73 -8.42 0.49
N VAL A 105 -17.04 -7.46 -0.11
CA VAL A 105 -15.92 -7.70 -1.01
C VAL A 105 -14.71 -6.91 -0.54
N GLU A 106 -13.55 -7.55 -0.51
CA GLU A 106 -12.29 -6.95 -0.12
C GLU A 106 -11.23 -7.20 -1.19
N VAL A 107 -10.56 -6.14 -1.61
CA VAL A 107 -9.44 -6.22 -2.57
C VAL A 107 -8.24 -5.50 -1.98
N ASN A 108 -7.10 -6.19 -1.99
CA ASN A 108 -5.81 -5.64 -1.59
C ASN A 108 -4.88 -5.70 -2.80
N MET A 109 -4.06 -4.66 -2.94
CA MET A 109 -3.02 -4.56 -3.94
C MET A 109 -1.74 -4.06 -3.30
N ILE A 110 -0.64 -4.74 -3.60
CA ILE A 110 0.71 -4.26 -3.30
C ILE A 110 1.50 -4.23 -4.60
N SER A 111 2.19 -3.12 -4.86
CA SER A 111 3.05 -3.00 -6.02
C SER A 111 4.32 -2.25 -5.69
N ASP A 112 5.43 -2.69 -6.28
CA ASP A 112 6.67 -1.94 -6.23
C ASP A 112 6.57 -0.74 -7.18
N TYR A 113 6.90 0.45 -6.67
CA TYR A 113 6.87 1.71 -7.37
C TYR A 113 8.28 2.29 -7.47
N MET A 114 8.76 2.43 -8.70
CA MET A 114 10.07 2.99 -8.97
C MET A 114 9.94 4.48 -9.30
N PHE A 115 10.73 5.31 -8.63
CA PHE A 115 10.80 6.74 -8.88
C PHE A 115 12.26 7.20 -9.02
N MET A 116 12.45 8.35 -9.66
CA MET A 116 13.76 8.96 -9.84
C MET A 116 14.03 9.94 -8.71
N LYS A 117 15.23 9.89 -8.15
CA LYS A 117 15.70 10.81 -7.12
C LYS A 117 17.02 11.42 -7.54
N GLU A 118 17.26 12.65 -7.08
CA GLU A 118 18.50 13.38 -7.33
C GLU A 118 19.33 13.44 -6.05
N SER A 119 20.61 13.11 -6.16
CA SER A 119 21.56 13.19 -5.05
C SER A 119 21.77 14.65 -4.64
N PRO A 120 21.68 14.99 -3.34
CA PRO A 120 21.70 16.38 -2.87
C PRO A 120 23.03 17.11 -3.11
N VAL A 121 24.13 16.38 -3.35
CA VAL A 121 25.47 16.96 -3.53
C VAL A 121 26.00 16.76 -4.95
N THR A 122 25.69 15.62 -5.57
CA THR A 122 26.27 15.28 -6.89
C THR A 122 25.30 15.53 -8.04
N ASP A 123 24.04 15.86 -7.76
CA ASP A 123 22.94 15.99 -8.74
C ASP A 123 22.74 14.74 -9.62
N ASN A 124 23.35 13.62 -9.23
CA ASN A 124 23.24 12.37 -9.94
C ASN A 124 21.84 11.79 -9.73
N ARG A 125 21.24 11.36 -10.83
CA ARG A 125 19.93 10.71 -10.85
C ARG A 125 20.05 9.22 -10.57
N SER A 126 19.42 8.76 -9.50
CA SER A 126 19.28 7.34 -9.15
C SER A 126 17.82 6.89 -9.20
N GLN A 127 17.63 5.58 -9.29
CA GLN A 127 16.32 4.94 -9.16
C GLN A 127 16.16 4.44 -7.73
N GLU A 128 15.04 4.78 -7.12
CA GLU A 128 14.64 4.28 -5.81
C GLU A 128 13.30 3.54 -5.88
N MET A 129 13.06 2.73 -4.86
CA MET A 129 11.93 1.82 -4.78
C MET A 129 11.12 2.12 -3.53
N ALA A 130 9.83 2.36 -3.72
CA ALA A 130 8.83 2.33 -2.66
C ALA A 130 7.84 1.21 -2.95
N LYS A 131 7.00 0.86 -1.98
CA LYS A 131 5.80 0.04 -2.23
C LYS A 131 4.58 0.92 -2.17
N LEU A 132 3.71 0.80 -3.17
CA LEU A 132 2.35 1.30 -3.11
C LEU A 132 1.45 0.20 -2.57
N ILE A 133 0.61 0.56 -1.61
CA ILE A 133 -0.35 -0.31 -0.96
C ILE A 133 -1.72 0.29 -1.21
N ALA A 134 -2.62 -0.45 -1.84
CA ALA A 134 -4.00 -0.04 -2.02
C ALA A 134 -4.94 -1.12 -1.49
N ASN A 135 -6.03 -0.69 -0.86
CA ASN A 135 -7.08 -1.57 -0.36
C ASN A 135 -8.43 -0.96 -0.72
N ALA A 136 -9.43 -1.79 -0.97
CA ALA A 136 -10.82 -1.36 -0.98
C ALA A 136 -11.72 -2.42 -0.37
N VAL A 137 -12.74 -1.94 0.32
CA VAL A 137 -13.80 -2.75 0.93
C VAL A 137 -15.14 -2.21 0.44
N GLY A 138 -15.92 -3.08 -0.18
CA GLY A 138 -17.30 -2.82 -0.59
C GLY A 138 -18.27 -3.60 0.28
N ILE A 139 -19.29 -2.93 0.77
CA ILE A 139 -20.37 -3.54 1.56
C ILE A 139 -21.69 -3.26 0.87
N ARG A 140 -22.45 -4.32 0.59
CA ARG A 140 -23.83 -4.27 0.15
C ARG A 140 -24.73 -4.39 1.38
N GLU A 141 -25.44 -3.33 1.66
CA GLU A 141 -26.43 -3.26 2.74
C GLU A 141 -27.71 -4.01 2.34
N ASP A 142 -28.57 -4.33 3.31
CA ASP A 142 -29.80 -5.09 3.08
C ASP A 142 -30.84 -4.35 2.21
N ASP A 143 -30.71 -3.01 2.10
CA ASP A 143 -31.53 -2.17 1.21
C ASP A 143 -31.01 -2.15 -0.25
N GLY A 144 -29.91 -2.84 -0.53
CA GLY A 144 -29.23 -2.88 -1.82
C GLY A 144 -28.23 -1.74 -2.05
N THR A 145 -28.09 -0.80 -1.11
CA THR A 145 -27.12 0.28 -1.20
C THR A 145 -25.70 -0.28 -1.10
N ILE A 146 -24.80 0.16 -1.99
CA ILE A 146 -23.39 -0.23 -1.97
C ILE A 146 -22.58 0.93 -1.39
N THR A 147 -21.82 0.64 -0.33
CA THR A 147 -20.86 1.57 0.26
C THR A 147 -19.45 1.06 0.05
N ILE A 148 -18.59 1.89 -0.56
CA ILE A 148 -17.18 1.56 -0.78
C ILE A 148 -16.29 2.50 0.02
N ARG A 149 -15.35 1.91 0.75
CA ARG A 149 -14.22 2.60 1.38
C ARG A 149 -12.95 2.11 0.72
N LYS A 150 -12.03 3.02 0.45
CA LYS A 150 -10.74 2.69 -0.14
C LYS A 150 -9.63 3.23 0.74
N ALA A 151 -8.51 2.53 0.78
CA ALA A 151 -7.30 2.99 1.43
C ALA A 151 -6.15 3.01 0.44
N ILE A 152 -5.31 4.04 0.55
CA ILE A 152 -4.07 4.16 -0.19
C ILE A 152 -2.94 4.39 0.80
N GLY A 153 -1.81 3.80 0.51
CA GLY A 153 -0.66 3.82 1.36
C GLY A 153 0.63 3.67 0.58
N ALA A 154 1.70 4.03 1.26
CA ALA A 154 3.05 3.88 0.77
C ALA A 154 3.91 3.28 1.87
N GLU A 155 4.87 2.45 1.49
CA GLU A 155 5.94 1.97 2.33
C GLU A 155 7.27 2.36 1.72
N VAL A 156 8.10 3.03 2.50
CA VAL A 156 9.40 3.53 2.08
C VAL A 156 10.47 3.07 3.05
N ILE A 157 11.62 2.71 2.50
CA ILE A 157 12.79 2.32 3.25
C ILE A 157 13.72 3.53 3.34
N GLY A 158 14.04 3.97 4.56
CA GLY A 158 14.94 5.10 4.81
C GLY A 158 15.93 4.82 5.92
N MET A 159 16.84 5.76 6.17
CA MET A 159 17.75 5.70 7.31
C MET A 159 17.18 6.49 8.49
N THR A 160 17.20 5.86 9.66
CA THR A 160 16.81 6.49 10.92
C THR A 160 18.02 6.52 11.86
N VAL A 161 18.23 7.64 12.54
CA VAL A 161 19.30 7.81 13.53
C VAL A 161 18.70 7.94 14.92
N CYS A 162 19.31 7.28 15.91
CA CYS A 162 18.88 7.42 17.30
C CYS A 162 19.50 8.70 17.90
N PRO A 163 18.72 9.71 18.31
CA PRO A 163 19.30 10.90 18.94
C PRO A 163 19.88 10.60 20.33
N CYS A 164 19.38 9.57 21.01
CA CYS A 164 19.75 9.27 22.41
C CYS A 164 21.23 8.93 22.57
N ALA A 165 21.83 8.20 21.63
CA ALA A 165 23.23 7.83 21.72
C ALA A 165 24.14 9.06 21.57
N GLN A 166 23.79 9.96 20.65
CA GLN A 166 24.51 11.22 20.45
C GLN A 166 24.46 12.10 21.70
N GLU A 167 23.27 12.23 22.29
CA GLU A 167 23.06 13.04 23.49
C GLU A 167 23.78 12.45 24.71
N SER A 168 23.78 11.12 24.83
CA SER A 168 24.45 10.45 25.95
C SER A 168 25.97 10.66 25.93
N VAL A 169 26.59 10.55 24.75
CA VAL A 169 28.04 10.82 24.60
C VAL A 169 28.32 12.29 24.86
N ARG A 170 27.47 13.20 24.33
CA ARG A 170 27.59 14.64 24.54
C ARG A 170 27.56 15.03 26.03
N GLU A 171 26.64 14.47 26.81
CA GLU A 171 26.51 14.77 28.23
C GLU A 171 27.66 14.22 29.09
N VAL A 172 28.16 13.03 28.75
CA VAL A 172 29.34 12.46 29.41
C VAL A 172 30.58 13.32 29.13
N ASP A 173 30.78 13.73 27.89
CA ASP A 173 31.91 14.57 27.50
C ASP A 173 31.81 15.97 28.11
N LYS A 174 30.61 16.56 28.15
CA LYS A 174 30.35 17.82 28.87
C LYS A 174 30.77 17.73 30.33
N SER A 175 30.35 16.68 31.03
CA SER A 175 30.69 16.45 32.44
C SER A 175 32.19 16.26 32.68
N ASN A 176 32.91 15.71 31.69
CA ASN A 176 34.35 15.54 31.76
C ASN A 176 35.12 16.83 31.46
N LEU A 177 34.67 17.60 30.47
CA LEU A 177 35.29 18.86 30.06
C LEU A 177 35.15 19.95 31.12
N LEU A 178 33.99 20.03 31.80
CA LEU A 178 33.74 20.99 32.89
C LEU A 178 34.70 20.84 34.09
N LYS A 179 35.45 19.73 34.18
CA LYS A 179 36.51 19.55 35.19
C LYS A 179 37.77 20.37 34.90
N PHE A 180 37.95 20.78 33.64
CA PHE A 180 39.17 21.45 33.15
C PHE A 180 38.91 22.79 32.45
N LEU A 181 37.69 23.00 31.96
CA LEU A 181 37.28 24.15 31.17
C LEU A 181 36.06 24.83 31.81
N ASP A 182 35.90 26.13 31.54
CA ASP A 182 34.68 26.86 31.88
C ASP A 182 33.50 26.43 31.00
N GLU A 183 32.28 26.71 31.48
CA GLU A 183 31.04 26.29 30.83
C GLU A 183 30.88 26.87 29.41
N GLU A 184 31.31 28.12 29.20
CA GLU A 184 31.19 28.79 27.90
C GLU A 184 32.11 28.13 26.86
N THR A 185 33.36 27.83 27.24
CA THR A 185 34.30 27.11 26.39
C THR A 185 33.84 25.67 26.12
N CYS A 186 33.26 24.98 27.10
CA CYS A 186 32.70 23.63 26.92
C CYS A 186 31.60 23.61 25.87
N VAL A 187 30.62 24.52 25.97
CA VAL A 187 29.51 24.59 25.00
C VAL A 187 30.02 24.85 23.59
N LYS A 188 30.94 25.82 23.42
CA LYS A 188 31.56 26.10 22.11
C LYS A 188 32.26 24.88 21.52
N LEU A 189 32.96 24.10 22.35
CA LEU A 189 33.65 22.89 21.90
C LEU A 189 32.66 21.79 21.50
N LEU A 190 31.64 21.53 22.32
CA LEU A 190 30.61 20.52 22.05
C LEU A 190 29.80 20.83 20.78
N ASP A 191 29.55 22.11 20.48
CA ASP A 191 28.86 22.52 19.25
C ASP A 191 29.76 22.46 18.00
N THR A 192 31.08 22.43 18.18
CA THR A 192 32.05 22.36 17.08
C THR A 192 32.40 20.92 16.70
N VAL A 193 32.44 20.01 17.68
CA VAL A 193 32.80 18.59 17.45
C VAL A 193 31.62 17.77 16.96
N THR A 194 31.91 16.75 16.15
CA THR A 194 30.88 15.84 15.65
C THR A 194 30.75 14.63 16.57
N PHE A 195 29.52 14.37 17.01
CA PHE A 195 29.19 13.17 17.78
C PHE A 195 28.62 12.10 16.85
N ALA A 196 29.22 10.91 16.90
CA ALA A 196 28.68 9.77 16.19
C ALA A 196 27.42 9.25 16.90
N SER A 197 26.47 8.76 16.11
CA SER A 197 25.35 7.96 16.60
C SER A 197 25.20 6.72 15.73
N HIS A 198 24.50 5.70 16.24
CA HIS A 198 24.11 4.57 15.43
C HIS A 198 22.89 4.91 14.58
N ASN A 199 22.86 4.35 13.38
CA ASN A 199 21.72 4.41 12.48
C ASN A 199 21.26 3.00 12.11
N GLN A 200 20.07 2.92 11.55
CA GLN A 200 19.51 1.67 11.05
C GLN A 200 18.54 1.93 9.91
N ARG A 201 18.32 0.88 9.11
CA ARG A 201 17.27 0.84 8.11
C ARG A 201 15.91 0.81 8.78
N GLY A 202 15.14 1.87 8.59
CA GLY A 202 13.75 1.98 9.00
C GLY A 202 12.82 1.71 7.82
N VAL A 203 11.65 1.17 8.12
CA VAL A 203 10.54 1.05 7.18
C VAL A 203 9.44 1.96 7.70
N GLY A 204 9.10 2.98 6.93
CA GLY A 204 7.98 3.87 7.22
C GLY A 204 6.81 3.48 6.35
N THR A 205 5.65 3.26 6.97
CA THR A 205 4.41 2.90 6.25
C THR A 205 3.30 3.83 6.69
N ILE A 206 2.65 4.48 5.72
CA ILE A 206 1.42 5.25 5.93
C ILE A 206 0.33 4.57 5.13
N LEU A 207 -0.83 4.36 5.75
CA LEU A 207 -2.04 3.87 5.10
C LEU A 207 -3.20 4.77 5.54
N ILE A 208 -3.89 5.39 4.59
CA ILE A 208 -4.99 6.31 4.85
C ILE A 208 -6.24 5.75 4.18
N GLU A 209 -7.29 5.55 4.97
CA GLU A 209 -8.61 5.16 4.48
C GLU A 209 -9.47 6.40 4.23
N VAL A 210 -10.11 6.43 3.06
CA VAL A 210 -10.99 7.51 2.61
C VAL A 210 -12.27 6.96 1.97
N PRO A 211 -13.34 7.76 1.91
CA PRO A 211 -14.50 7.45 1.08
C PRO A 211 -14.12 7.26 -0.40
N GLU A 212 -14.91 6.50 -1.15
CA GLU A 212 -14.67 6.18 -2.57
C GLU A 212 -14.34 7.40 -3.45
N LYS A 213 -15.01 8.54 -3.23
CA LYS A 213 -14.90 9.74 -4.07
C LYS A 213 -13.68 10.62 -3.75
N GLU A 214 -13.04 10.41 -2.60
CA GLU A 214 -11.88 11.19 -2.21
C GLU A 214 -10.62 10.69 -2.92
N TYR A 215 -9.66 11.59 -3.15
CA TYR A 215 -8.42 11.27 -3.83
C TYR A 215 -7.22 11.67 -2.98
N ILE A 216 -6.29 10.72 -2.78
CA ILE A 216 -5.02 10.95 -2.11
C ILE A 216 -3.92 10.41 -3.02
N ASP A 217 -3.00 11.27 -3.41
CA ASP A 217 -1.86 10.91 -4.26
C ASP A 217 -0.87 10.02 -3.50
N GLY A 218 -0.61 8.82 -4.03
CA GLY A 218 0.38 7.89 -3.47
C GLY A 218 1.81 8.41 -3.55
N GLU A 219 2.17 9.18 -4.59
CA GLU A 219 3.50 9.82 -4.71
C GLU A 219 3.73 10.78 -3.53
N LYS A 220 2.70 11.53 -3.13
CA LYS A 220 2.78 12.46 -1.99
C LYS A 220 2.97 11.74 -0.64
N LEU A 221 2.39 10.55 -0.48
CA LEU A 221 2.62 9.74 0.73
C LEU A 221 4.07 9.26 0.82
N ILE A 222 4.67 8.88 -0.31
CA ILE A 222 6.10 8.53 -0.39
C ILE A 222 6.95 9.72 0.07
N GLU A 223 6.70 10.91 -0.48
CA GLU A 223 7.44 12.14 -0.13
C GLU A 223 7.31 12.50 1.37
N ILE A 224 6.12 12.34 1.96
CA ILE A 224 5.89 12.59 3.39
C ILE A 224 6.71 11.62 4.24
N ILE A 225 6.74 10.33 3.88
CA ILE A 225 7.51 9.33 4.62
C ILE A 225 9.01 9.63 4.48
N GLU A 226 9.51 9.87 3.27
CA GLU A 226 10.91 10.18 3.01
C GLU A 226 11.38 11.41 3.80
N SER A 227 10.62 12.51 3.74
CA SER A 227 10.96 13.75 4.46
C SER A 227 10.90 13.62 5.99
N SER A 228 10.24 12.58 6.50
CA SER A 228 10.20 12.28 7.94
C SER A 228 11.36 11.39 8.41
N MET A 229 12.14 10.81 7.49
CA MET A 229 13.31 10.00 7.83
C MET A 229 14.53 10.87 8.13
N SER A 230 15.48 10.36 8.93
CA SER A 230 16.69 11.10 9.28
C SER A 230 17.60 11.32 8.08
N SER A 231 17.63 10.36 7.16
CA SER A 231 18.09 10.55 5.80
C SER A 231 17.18 9.75 4.88
N PRO A 232 16.53 10.39 3.90
CA PRO A 232 15.83 9.70 2.84
C PRO A 232 16.83 8.99 1.92
#